data_AF-A0A7W0KZ71-F1
#
_entry.id   AF-A0A7W0KZ71-F1
#
_cell.length_a   1.000
_cell.length_b   1.000
_cell.length_c   1.000
_cell.angle_alpha   90.00
_cell.angle_beta   90.00
_cell.angle_gamma   90.00
#
_symmetry.space_group_name_H-M   'P 1'
#
loop_
_entity.id
_entity.type
_entity.pdbx_description
1 polymer ?
#
loop_
_entity_poly.entity_id
_entity_poly.type
_entity_poly.pdbx_seq_one_letter_code
_entity_poly.pdbx_strand_id
1 'polypeptide(L)'
;MRRGLAGLLFTMAAMCLALAAGGWCLQRIAFSEDAIGGVADVVVSDSAIRTELASTIADATARELGVVRGELRRTLDEYLRADSPETADVLERVVTESHARLIGLRDEPVQITSDEIVSIVRDERAAVIPAVTIPVEKVGVLSTIRVVLGWFVPLAAIAGALALLLGIVAHPRKADAAFGIGVFCLVAAVAAVLLGYVVPSYVVPEVTDNPWVGVIPEIAKDAVVMVIIVAVVLAVAGLALILGAAAARRRKVWSQPVAVHRYADQRRWS
;
A
#
# COMPACT_ATOMS: atom_id res chain seq x y z
N MET A 1 31.15 -15.98 -19.43
CA MET A 1 30.71 -14.59 -19.16
C MET A 1 29.26 -14.31 -19.56
N ARG A 2 28.83 -14.45 -20.83
CA ARG A 2 27.45 -14.09 -21.27
C ARG A 2 26.29 -14.68 -20.45
N ARG A 3 26.41 -15.95 -20.00
CA ARG A 3 25.38 -16.60 -19.16
C ARG A 3 25.27 -16.03 -17.74
N GLY A 4 26.39 -15.58 -17.16
CA GLY A 4 26.40 -14.99 -15.81
C GLY A 4 25.79 -13.58 -15.80
N LEU A 5 26.13 -12.78 -16.82
CA LEU A 5 25.58 -11.42 -16.97
C LEU A 5 24.06 -11.44 -17.16
N ALA A 6 23.54 -12.35 -17.99
CA ALA A 6 22.11 -12.44 -18.23
C ALA A 6 21.33 -12.89 -16.97
N GLY A 7 21.89 -13.81 -16.17
CA GLY A 7 21.32 -14.18 -14.87
C GLY A 7 21.27 -13.01 -13.89
N LEU A 8 22.36 -12.23 -13.82
CA LEU A 8 22.44 -11.04 -12.95
C LEU A 8 21.43 -9.96 -13.35
N LEU A 9 21.25 -9.73 -14.65
CA LEU A 9 20.23 -8.80 -15.16
C LEU A 9 18.81 -9.26 -14.78
N PHE A 10 18.51 -10.55 -14.86
CA PHE A 10 17.21 -11.08 -14.45
C PHE A 10 16.98 -10.94 -12.94
N THR A 11 17.97 -11.19 -12.09
CA THR A 11 17.83 -11.00 -10.64
C THR A 11 17.64 -9.52 -10.29
N MET A 12 18.38 -8.63 -10.96
CA MET A 12 18.24 -7.18 -10.77
C MET A 12 16.86 -6.71 -11.24
N ALA A 13 16.41 -7.17 -12.41
CA ALA A 13 15.06 -6.90 -12.92
C ALA A 13 13.99 -7.36 -11.94
N ALA A 14 14.10 -8.59 -11.44
CA ALA A 14 13.16 -9.17 -10.47
C ALA A 14 13.09 -8.33 -9.19
N MET A 15 14.24 -7.93 -8.64
CA MET A 15 14.28 -7.11 -7.43
C MET A 15 13.66 -5.73 -7.67
N CYS A 16 14.04 -5.04 -8.74
CA CYS A 16 13.50 -3.72 -9.06
C CYS A 16 11.99 -3.75 -9.31
N LEU A 17 11.50 -4.72 -10.08
CA LEU A 17 10.06 -4.85 -10.33
C LEU A 17 9.29 -5.25 -9.07
N ALA A 18 9.86 -6.09 -8.19
CA ALA A 18 9.20 -6.47 -6.94
C ALA A 18 9.10 -5.29 -5.97
N LEU A 19 10.17 -4.48 -5.88
CA LEU A 19 10.17 -3.23 -5.12
C LEU A 19 9.17 -2.24 -5.69
N ALA A 20 9.10 -2.10 -7.02
CA ALA A 20 8.12 -1.24 -7.68
C ALA A 20 6.68 -1.72 -7.39
N ALA A 21 6.40 -3.01 -7.54
CA ALA A 21 5.07 -3.58 -7.29
C ALA A 21 4.65 -3.42 -5.83
N GLY A 22 5.52 -3.80 -4.88
CA GLY A 22 5.20 -3.67 -3.46
C GLY A 22 5.13 -2.21 -3.00
N GLY A 23 6.00 -1.34 -3.52
CA GLY A 23 5.93 0.10 -3.27
C GLY A 23 4.65 0.73 -3.83
N TRP A 24 4.22 0.30 -5.02
CA TRP A 24 2.93 0.72 -5.59
C TRP A 24 1.75 0.27 -4.74
N CYS A 25 1.75 -0.98 -4.24
CA CYS A 25 0.73 -1.46 -3.31
C CYS A 25 0.69 -0.61 -2.04
N LEU A 26 1.86 -0.34 -1.44
CA LEU A 26 1.97 0.52 -0.25
C LEU A 26 1.43 1.93 -0.53
N GLN A 27 1.77 2.54 -1.67
CA GLN A 27 1.23 3.84 -2.08
C GLN A 27 -0.29 3.83 -2.18
N ARG A 28 -0.85 2.79 -2.80
CA ARG A 28 -2.29 2.72 -3.02
C ARG A 28 -3.06 2.45 -1.73
N ILE A 29 -2.51 1.65 -0.82
CA ILE A 29 -3.20 1.29 0.43
C ILE A 29 -3.00 2.35 1.51
N ALA A 30 -1.77 2.79 1.76
CA ALA A 30 -1.47 3.69 2.88
C ALA A 30 -1.45 5.18 2.49
N PHE A 31 -1.33 5.52 1.21
CA PHE A 31 -1.06 6.89 0.76
C PHE A 31 -2.02 7.43 -0.30
N SER A 32 -3.14 6.76 -0.59
CA SER A 32 -4.16 7.26 -1.52
C SER A 32 -5.41 7.73 -0.79
N GLU A 33 -6.04 8.80 -1.28
CA GLU A 33 -7.30 9.31 -0.73
C GLU A 33 -8.46 8.36 -1.03
N ASP A 34 -8.48 7.76 -2.22
CA ASP A 34 -9.53 6.82 -2.66
C ASP A 34 -9.71 5.61 -1.72
N ALA A 35 -8.62 5.14 -1.10
CA ALA A 35 -8.68 3.99 -0.18
C ALA A 35 -9.37 4.32 1.15
N ILE A 36 -9.54 5.60 1.48
CA ILE A 36 -10.00 6.06 2.80
C ILE A 36 -11.51 6.26 2.80
N GLY A 37 -12.08 6.75 1.70
CA GLY A 37 -13.53 6.98 1.61
C GLY A 37 -14.34 5.72 1.93
N GLY A 38 -13.88 4.55 1.46
CA GLY A 38 -14.50 3.25 1.77
C GLY A 38 -14.35 2.76 3.22
N VAL A 39 -13.47 3.38 4.02
CA VAL A 39 -13.12 2.95 5.39
C VAL A 39 -13.48 4.03 6.42
N ALA A 40 -13.98 5.18 5.99
CA ALA A 40 -14.32 6.30 6.87
C ALA A 40 -15.29 5.90 8.00
N ASP A 41 -16.29 5.08 7.72
CA ASP A 41 -17.23 4.56 8.72
C ASP A 41 -16.52 3.72 9.81
N VAL A 42 -15.57 2.89 9.40
CA VAL A 42 -14.75 2.08 10.33
C VAL A 42 -13.85 2.98 11.18
N VAL A 43 -13.31 4.05 10.60
CA VAL A 43 -12.45 5.01 11.30
C VAL A 43 -13.25 5.86 12.30
N VAL A 44 -14.45 6.31 11.92
CA VAL A 44 -15.40 6.97 12.82
C VAL A 44 -15.87 6.04 13.92
N SER A 45 -15.83 4.73 13.70
CA SER A 45 -16.10 3.74 14.74
C SER A 45 -15.00 3.68 15.82
N ASP A 46 -13.82 4.27 15.60
CA ASP A 46 -12.76 4.37 16.60
C ASP A 46 -13.12 5.38 17.72
N SER A 47 -13.12 4.89 18.96
CA SER A 47 -13.43 5.70 20.14
C SER A 47 -12.43 6.82 20.43
N ALA A 48 -11.15 6.66 20.09
CA ALA A 48 -10.13 7.67 20.30
C ALA A 48 -10.37 8.86 19.37
N ILE A 49 -10.57 8.59 18.08
CA ILE A 49 -10.83 9.62 17.05
C ILE A 49 -12.14 10.35 17.35
N ARG A 50 -13.22 9.62 17.68
CA ARG A 50 -14.49 10.28 18.09
C ARG A 50 -14.32 11.13 19.33
N THR A 51 -13.59 10.65 20.34
CA THR A 51 -13.38 11.41 21.58
C THR A 51 -12.60 12.69 21.29
N GLU A 52 -11.57 12.63 20.44
CA GLU A 52 -10.79 13.78 20.02
C GLU A 52 -11.64 14.79 19.24
N LEU A 53 -12.42 14.34 18.25
CA LEU A 53 -13.35 15.16 17.48
C LEU A 53 -14.41 15.81 18.37
N ALA A 54 -15.12 15.02 19.19
CA ALA A 54 -16.13 15.52 20.11
C ALA A 54 -15.54 16.53 21.11
N SER A 55 -14.33 16.29 21.61
CA SER A 55 -13.64 17.24 22.49
C SER A 55 -13.28 18.53 21.77
N THR A 56 -12.71 18.45 20.57
CA THR A 56 -12.28 19.63 19.79
C THR A 56 -13.48 20.50 19.41
N ILE A 57 -14.58 19.89 18.96
CA ILE A 57 -15.81 20.61 18.62
C ILE A 57 -16.44 21.20 19.88
N ALA A 58 -16.58 20.44 20.97
CA ALA A 58 -17.16 20.94 22.22
C ALA A 58 -16.36 22.12 22.80
N ASP A 59 -15.03 22.07 22.71
CA ASP A 59 -14.14 23.11 23.21
C ASP A 59 -14.34 24.44 22.48
N ALA A 60 -14.54 24.36 21.17
CA ALA A 60 -14.75 25.52 20.32
C ALA A 60 -16.18 26.09 20.42
N THR A 61 -17.18 25.24 20.65
CA THR A 61 -18.59 25.61 20.49
C THR A 61 -19.35 25.84 21.81
N ALA A 62 -18.94 25.20 22.92
CA ALA A 62 -19.73 25.19 24.17
C ALA A 62 -20.00 26.60 24.72
N ARG A 63 -19.02 27.51 24.64
CA ARG A 63 -19.15 28.88 25.15
C ARG A 63 -20.20 29.67 24.35
N GLU A 64 -20.17 29.58 23.04
CA GLU A 64 -21.08 30.31 22.14
C GLU A 64 -22.52 29.78 22.23
N LEU A 65 -22.66 28.46 22.42
CA LEU A 65 -23.96 27.82 22.59
C LEU A 65 -24.55 28.06 24.00
N GLY A 66 -23.71 28.44 24.98
CA GLY A 66 -24.10 28.61 26.38
C GLY A 66 -24.35 27.27 27.10
N VAL A 67 -23.72 26.20 26.63
CA VAL A 67 -23.90 24.83 27.12
C VAL A 67 -22.67 24.40 27.93
N VAL A 68 -22.85 23.52 28.92
CA VAL A 68 -21.74 22.97 29.68
C VAL A 68 -20.90 22.06 28.77
N ARG A 69 -19.60 22.35 28.65
CA ARG A 69 -18.64 21.61 27.80
C ARG A 69 -18.73 20.09 27.93
N GLY A 70 -18.84 19.58 29.17
CA GLY A 70 -18.92 18.14 29.45
C GLY A 70 -20.22 17.49 28.98
N GLU A 71 -21.32 18.24 28.96
CA GLU A 71 -22.62 17.81 28.44
C GLU A 71 -22.58 17.77 26.91
N LEU A 72 -22.15 18.86 26.28
CA LEU A 72 -22.03 18.94 24.82
C LEU A 72 -21.10 17.84 24.27
N ARG A 73 -19.99 17.55 24.93
CA ARG A 73 -19.08 16.46 24.53
C ARG A 73 -19.75 15.10 24.54
N ARG A 74 -20.61 14.80 25.52
CA ARG A 74 -21.33 13.52 25.58
C ARG A 74 -22.37 13.43 24.48
N THR A 75 -23.13 14.50 24.27
CA THR A 75 -24.12 14.59 23.19
C THR A 75 -23.46 14.43 21.83
N LEU A 76 -22.30 15.06 21.61
CA LEU A 76 -21.53 14.89 20.38
C LEU A 76 -21.02 13.46 20.20
N ASP A 77 -20.47 12.81 21.24
CA ASP A 77 -20.06 11.40 21.14
C ASP A 77 -21.24 10.47 20.82
N GLU A 78 -22.45 10.78 21.29
CA GLU A 78 -23.68 10.07 20.94
C GLU A 78 -24.10 10.32 19.48
N TYR A 79 -24.06 11.57 19.01
CA TYR A 79 -24.40 11.91 17.62
C TYR A 79 -23.37 11.42 16.60
N LEU A 80 -22.09 11.40 16.96
CA LEU A 80 -21.03 10.83 16.12
C LEU A 80 -21.12 9.30 16.03
N ARG A 81 -21.80 8.63 16.97
CA ARG A 81 -22.16 7.22 16.87
C ARG A 81 -23.48 7.00 16.12
N ALA A 82 -24.34 8.00 16.07
CA ALA A 82 -25.61 7.91 15.39
C ALA A 82 -25.37 7.94 13.87
N ASP A 83 -25.83 6.89 13.20
CA ASP A 83 -25.62 6.64 11.76
C ASP A 83 -26.49 7.59 10.90
N SER A 84 -26.15 8.88 10.95
CA SER A 84 -26.81 9.97 10.25
C SER A 84 -26.06 10.26 8.95
N PRO A 85 -26.71 10.22 7.77
CA PRO A 85 -26.03 10.40 6.48
C PRO A 85 -25.25 11.72 6.39
N GLU A 86 -25.83 12.82 6.87
CA GLU A 86 -25.18 14.14 6.85
C GLU A 86 -23.93 14.17 7.74
N THR A 87 -23.97 13.49 8.89
CA THR A 87 -22.83 13.40 9.80
C THR A 87 -21.75 12.50 9.23
N ALA A 88 -22.14 11.41 8.56
CA ALA A 88 -21.22 10.48 7.90
C ALA A 88 -20.44 11.18 6.78
N ASP A 89 -21.11 11.98 5.94
CA ASP A 89 -20.46 12.73 4.84
C ASP A 89 -19.40 13.71 5.37
N VAL A 90 -19.74 14.47 6.43
CA VAL A 90 -18.79 15.40 7.06
C VAL A 90 -17.61 14.66 7.67
N LEU A 91 -17.87 13.52 8.33
CA LEU A 91 -16.82 12.73 8.96
C LEU A 91 -15.91 12.04 7.94
N GLU A 92 -16.45 11.51 6.84
CA GLU A 92 -15.68 10.95 5.74
C GLU A 92 -14.72 11.99 5.17
N ARG A 93 -15.23 13.21 4.93
CA ARG A 93 -14.39 14.33 4.47
C ARG A 93 -13.29 14.65 5.48
N VAL A 94 -13.65 14.80 6.76
CA VAL A 94 -12.71 15.11 7.83
C VAL A 94 -11.63 14.04 7.96
N VAL A 95 -11.99 12.75 7.93
CA VAL A 95 -11.04 11.63 8.02
C VAL A 95 -10.12 11.62 6.81
N THR A 96 -10.66 11.80 5.61
CA THR A 96 -9.89 11.86 4.37
C THR A 96 -8.90 13.01 4.37
N GLU A 97 -9.33 14.22 4.75
CA GLU A 97 -8.45 15.38 4.87
C GLU A 97 -7.40 15.23 5.97
N SER A 98 -7.78 14.62 7.09
CA SER A 98 -6.89 14.32 8.22
C SER A 98 -5.78 13.38 7.79
N HIS A 99 -6.12 12.28 7.13
CA HIS A 99 -5.12 11.37 6.59
C HIS A 99 -4.26 12.04 5.51
N ALA A 100 -4.86 12.82 4.61
CA ALA A 100 -4.12 13.57 3.60
C ALA A 100 -3.08 14.50 4.26
N ARG A 101 -3.45 15.21 5.33
CA ARG A 101 -2.51 16.05 6.10
C ARG A 101 -1.46 15.22 6.85
N LEU A 102 -1.86 14.11 7.48
CA LEU A 102 -0.99 13.18 8.21
C LEU A 102 0.15 12.68 7.32
N ILE A 103 -0.17 12.23 6.10
CA ILE A 103 0.83 11.77 5.12
C ILE A 103 1.51 12.94 4.38
N GLY A 104 1.12 14.18 4.66
CA GLY A 104 1.68 15.41 4.10
C GLY A 104 1.26 15.71 2.67
N LEU A 105 0.10 15.23 2.22
CA LEU A 105 -0.45 15.41 0.86
C LEU A 105 -1.02 16.79 0.71
N ARG A 106 -1.55 17.28 1.82
CA ARG A 106 -2.02 18.64 2.04
C ARG A 106 -1.23 19.23 3.18
N ASP A 107 -0.89 20.51 3.06
CA ASP A 107 -0.25 21.28 4.11
C ASP A 107 -1.25 22.23 4.81
N GLU A 108 -2.48 22.33 4.32
CA GLU A 108 -3.57 23.11 4.92
C GLU A 108 -4.17 22.40 6.13
N PRO A 109 -4.54 23.14 7.20
CA PRO A 109 -5.17 22.53 8.37
C PRO A 109 -6.56 22.01 8.03
N VAL A 110 -6.91 20.86 8.62
CA VAL A 110 -8.24 20.28 8.48
C VAL A 110 -9.23 21.13 9.27
N GLN A 111 -10.30 21.54 8.62
CA GLN A 111 -11.29 22.44 9.21
C GLN A 111 -12.70 21.86 9.06
N ILE A 112 -13.48 22.00 10.13
CA ILE A 112 -14.93 21.81 10.13
C ILE A 112 -15.54 23.21 10.02
N THR A 113 -16.23 23.46 8.92
CA THR A 113 -16.88 24.74 8.62
C THR A 113 -18.09 24.98 9.50
N SER A 114 -18.55 26.23 9.60
CA SER A 114 -19.70 26.60 10.42
C SER A 114 -20.98 25.83 10.05
N ASP A 115 -21.23 25.64 8.74
CA ASP A 115 -22.39 24.88 8.24
C ASP A 115 -22.33 23.40 8.65
N GLU A 116 -21.13 22.83 8.67
CA GLU A 116 -20.93 21.44 9.11
C GLU A 116 -21.06 21.30 10.63
N ILE A 117 -20.62 22.30 11.40
CA ILE A 117 -20.87 22.33 12.85
C ILE A 117 -22.37 22.39 13.13
N VAL A 118 -23.14 23.17 12.36
CA VAL A 118 -24.61 23.21 12.47
C VAL A 118 -25.20 21.83 12.21
N SER A 119 -24.75 21.13 11.17
CA SER A 119 -25.20 19.76 10.86
C SER A 119 -24.85 18.77 11.99
N ILE A 120 -23.63 18.83 12.54
CA ILE A 120 -23.17 17.93 13.61
C ILE A 120 -23.89 18.20 14.94
N VAL A 121 -23.98 19.47 15.36
CA VAL A 121 -24.56 19.88 16.65
C VAL A 121 -26.09 19.90 16.58
N ARG A 122 -26.66 20.01 15.37
CA ARG A 122 -28.09 20.19 15.11
C ARG A 122 -28.67 21.44 15.78
N ASP A 123 -27.88 22.51 15.83
CA ASP A 123 -28.27 23.82 16.37
C ASP A 123 -27.84 24.94 15.41
N GLU A 124 -28.80 25.69 14.87
CA GLU A 124 -28.56 26.82 13.96
C GLU A 124 -27.74 27.95 14.59
N ARG A 125 -27.73 28.05 15.94
CA ARG A 125 -26.87 29.01 16.65
C ARG A 125 -25.38 28.74 16.40
N ALA A 126 -25.02 27.54 15.95
CA ALA A 126 -23.64 27.22 15.60
C ALA A 126 -23.18 27.88 14.28
N ALA A 127 -24.08 28.44 13.48
CA ALA A 127 -23.73 29.05 12.18
C ALA A 127 -22.80 30.27 12.31
N VAL A 128 -22.79 30.93 13.47
CA VAL A 128 -21.91 32.08 13.75
C VAL A 128 -20.55 31.68 14.33
N ILE A 129 -20.35 30.40 14.63
CA ILE A 129 -19.11 29.89 15.21
C ILE A 129 -18.07 29.77 14.08
N PRO A 130 -16.85 30.31 14.25
CA PRO A 130 -15.81 30.19 13.23
C PRO A 130 -15.42 28.72 13.00
N ALA A 131 -14.87 28.44 11.83
CA ALA A 131 -14.44 27.09 11.48
C ALA A 131 -13.47 26.51 12.54
N VAL A 132 -13.69 25.25 12.91
CA VAL A 132 -12.92 24.55 13.93
C VAL A 132 -11.78 23.80 13.27
N THR A 133 -10.56 24.09 13.68
CA THR A 133 -9.37 23.37 13.18
C THR A 133 -9.15 22.10 13.99
N ILE A 134 -8.99 20.97 13.29
CA ILE A 134 -8.66 19.68 13.91
C ILE A 134 -7.13 19.58 14.03
N PRO A 135 -6.58 19.23 15.21
CA PRO A 135 -5.15 19.24 15.48
C PRO A 135 -4.43 18.01 14.87
N VAL A 136 -4.53 17.84 13.54
CA VAL A 136 -3.83 16.77 12.83
C VAL A 136 -2.46 17.25 12.40
N GLU A 137 -1.43 16.67 13.00
CA GLU A 137 -0.04 16.96 12.64
C GLU A 137 0.45 16.07 11.49
N LYS A 138 1.26 16.67 10.62
CA LYS A 138 1.97 15.96 9.55
C LYS A 138 3.04 15.08 10.15
N VAL A 139 2.98 13.78 9.88
CA VAL A 139 4.02 12.85 10.32
C VAL A 139 5.16 12.87 9.30
N GLY A 140 6.27 13.53 9.66
CA GLY A 140 7.39 13.78 8.75
C GLY A 140 7.95 12.51 8.07
N VAL A 141 7.99 11.40 8.80
CA VAL A 141 8.43 10.09 8.28
C VAL A 141 7.49 9.58 7.19
N LEU A 142 6.16 9.61 7.41
CA LEU A 142 5.17 9.18 6.43
C LEU A 142 5.21 10.06 5.16
N SER A 143 5.35 11.37 5.34
CA SER A 143 5.49 12.30 4.23
C SER A 143 6.74 12.02 3.40
N THR A 144 7.86 11.74 4.06
CA THR A 144 9.13 11.39 3.38
C THR A 144 9.00 10.07 2.63
N ILE A 145 8.45 9.03 3.28
CA ILE A 145 8.21 7.72 2.65
C ILE A 145 7.38 7.88 1.38
N ARG A 146 6.28 8.65 1.45
CA ARG A 146 5.43 8.88 0.28
C ARG A 146 6.16 9.60 -0.84
N VAL A 147 6.88 10.69 -0.54
CA VAL A 147 7.65 11.43 -1.56
C VAL A 147 8.68 10.52 -2.20
N VAL A 148 9.41 9.71 -1.40
CA VAL A 148 10.39 8.74 -1.89
C VAL A 148 9.73 7.71 -2.80
N LEU A 149 8.64 7.08 -2.36
CA LEU A 149 7.88 6.12 -3.17
C LEU A 149 7.42 6.76 -4.49
N GLY A 150 6.99 8.04 -4.46
CA GLY A 150 6.45 8.78 -5.60
C GLY A 150 7.36 8.77 -6.82
N TRP A 151 8.66 8.95 -6.63
CA TRP A 151 9.65 8.91 -7.71
C TRP A 151 10.37 7.56 -7.81
N PHE A 152 10.56 6.85 -6.69
CA PHE A 152 11.30 5.59 -6.66
C PHE A 152 10.55 4.46 -7.35
N VAL A 153 9.25 4.32 -7.10
CA VAL A 153 8.41 3.27 -7.71
C VAL A 153 8.46 3.30 -9.24
N PRO A 154 8.20 4.45 -9.93
CA PRO A 154 8.28 4.48 -11.39
C PRO A 154 9.70 4.24 -11.91
N LEU A 155 10.74 4.75 -11.22
CA LEU A 155 12.13 4.50 -11.60
C LEU A 155 12.51 3.03 -11.49
N ALA A 156 12.13 2.37 -10.39
CA ALA A 156 12.35 0.94 -10.19
C ALA A 156 11.57 0.10 -11.21
N ALA A 157 10.34 0.50 -11.56
CA ALA A 157 9.55 -0.15 -12.60
C ALA A 157 10.24 -0.07 -13.98
N ILE A 158 10.71 1.13 -14.36
CA ILE A 158 11.41 1.36 -15.64
C ILE A 158 12.74 0.58 -15.67
N ALA A 159 13.56 0.72 -14.64
CA ALA A 159 14.84 0.01 -14.55
C ALA A 159 14.65 -1.50 -14.57
N GLY A 160 13.65 -2.00 -13.86
CA GLY A 160 13.26 -3.40 -13.83
C GLY A 160 12.81 -3.90 -15.20
N ALA A 161 11.96 -3.15 -15.91
CA ALA A 161 11.50 -3.48 -17.25
C ALA A 161 12.65 -3.50 -18.27
N LEU A 162 13.55 -2.51 -18.23
CA LEU A 162 14.72 -2.46 -19.11
C LEU A 162 15.67 -3.63 -18.84
N ALA A 163 15.97 -3.92 -17.58
CA ALA A 163 16.80 -5.06 -17.20
C ALA A 163 16.16 -6.40 -17.62
N LEU A 164 14.83 -6.52 -17.53
CA LEU A 164 14.08 -7.68 -18.01
C LEU A 164 14.20 -7.84 -19.53
N LEU A 165 13.98 -6.77 -20.30
CA LEU A 165 14.09 -6.78 -21.76
C LEU A 165 15.52 -7.14 -22.21
N LEU A 166 16.54 -6.51 -21.61
CA LEU A 166 17.94 -6.82 -21.87
C LEU A 166 18.27 -8.27 -21.50
N GLY A 167 17.73 -8.76 -20.37
CA GLY A 167 17.86 -10.16 -19.95
C GLY A 167 17.27 -11.12 -20.98
N ILE A 168 16.07 -10.83 -21.51
CA ILE A 168 15.40 -11.63 -22.54
C ILE A 168 16.23 -11.65 -23.84
N VAL A 169 16.70 -10.49 -24.31
CA VAL A 169 17.52 -10.39 -25.54
C VAL A 169 18.88 -11.08 -25.37
N ALA A 170 19.49 -10.97 -24.19
CA ALA A 170 20.78 -11.59 -23.90
C ALA A 170 20.69 -13.12 -23.71
N HIS A 171 19.50 -13.67 -23.40
CA HIS A 171 19.35 -15.10 -23.14
C HIS A 171 19.08 -15.91 -24.42
N PRO A 172 19.96 -16.85 -24.80
CA PRO A 172 19.75 -17.70 -25.97
C PRO A 172 18.68 -18.79 -25.73
N ARG A 173 18.10 -18.88 -24.52
CA ARG A 173 17.20 -19.97 -24.12
C ARG A 173 15.95 -19.39 -23.45
N LYS A 174 14.79 -19.56 -24.09
CA LYS A 174 13.48 -19.13 -23.57
C LYS A 174 13.15 -19.71 -22.19
N ALA A 175 13.58 -20.94 -21.89
CA ALA A 175 13.37 -21.58 -20.60
C ALA A 175 14.14 -20.92 -19.44
N ASP A 176 15.24 -20.22 -19.71
CA ASP A 176 15.97 -19.50 -18.67
C ASP A 176 15.27 -18.18 -18.34
N ALA A 177 14.77 -17.48 -19.36
CA ALA A 177 13.96 -16.27 -19.19
C ALA A 177 12.66 -16.56 -18.43
N ALA A 178 11.95 -17.64 -18.79
CA ALA A 178 10.72 -18.05 -18.10
C ALA A 178 10.97 -18.34 -16.60
N PHE A 179 12.09 -18.99 -16.27
CA PHE A 179 12.47 -19.21 -14.88
C PHE A 179 12.72 -17.89 -14.13
N GLY A 180 13.43 -16.94 -14.75
CA GLY A 180 13.70 -15.62 -14.15
C GLY A 180 12.42 -14.83 -13.88
N ILE A 181 11.47 -14.82 -14.82
CA ILE A 181 10.14 -14.22 -14.64
C ILE A 181 9.39 -14.92 -13.50
N GLY A 182 9.48 -16.24 -13.42
CA GLY A 182 8.84 -16.99 -12.35
C GLY A 182 9.37 -16.64 -10.95
N VAL A 183 10.69 -16.48 -10.81
CA VAL A 183 11.32 -16.00 -9.56
C VAL A 183 10.86 -14.57 -9.23
N PHE A 184 10.80 -13.69 -10.24
CA PHE A 184 10.26 -12.34 -10.06
C PHE A 184 8.84 -12.38 -9.49
N CYS A 185 7.93 -13.15 -10.08
CA CYS A 185 6.55 -13.25 -9.60
C CYS A 185 6.47 -13.71 -8.14
N LEU A 186 7.33 -14.65 -7.71
CA LEU A 186 7.38 -15.08 -6.31
C LEU A 186 7.88 -13.98 -5.37
N VAL A 187 8.96 -13.28 -5.73
CA VAL A 187 9.50 -12.18 -4.91
C VAL A 187 8.49 -11.03 -4.85
N ALA A 188 7.81 -10.73 -5.95
CA ALA A 188 6.74 -9.73 -6.00
C ALA A 188 5.54 -10.11 -5.15
N ALA A 189 5.15 -11.39 -5.10
CA ALA A 189 4.09 -11.88 -4.22
C ALA A 189 4.44 -11.62 -2.74
N VAL A 190 5.67 -11.96 -2.32
CA VAL A 190 6.13 -11.71 -0.96
C VAL A 190 6.19 -10.21 -0.67
N ALA A 191 6.76 -9.42 -1.58
CA ALA A 191 6.84 -7.97 -1.43
C ALA A 191 5.46 -7.31 -1.35
N ALA A 192 4.46 -7.79 -2.11
CA ALA A 192 3.09 -7.30 -2.05
C ALA A 192 2.46 -7.54 -0.68
N VAL A 193 2.66 -8.70 -0.06
CA VAL A 193 2.17 -8.98 1.30
C VAL A 193 2.91 -8.11 2.33
N LEU A 194 4.23 -8.06 2.25
CA LEU A 194 5.03 -7.30 3.21
C LEU A 194 4.74 -5.81 3.15
N LEU A 195 4.75 -5.21 1.96
CA LEU A 195 4.58 -3.78 1.79
C LEU A 195 3.11 -3.36 1.71
N GLY A 196 2.22 -4.21 1.20
CA GLY A 196 0.80 -3.91 1.09
C GLY A 196 0.01 -4.15 2.38
N TYR A 197 0.47 -5.04 3.27
CA TYR A 197 -0.26 -5.37 4.49
C TYR A 197 0.59 -5.27 5.76
N VAL A 198 1.75 -5.94 5.81
CA VAL A 198 2.53 -6.05 7.05
C VAL A 198 3.08 -4.70 7.50
N VAL A 199 3.69 -3.93 6.59
CA VAL A 199 4.26 -2.61 6.91
C VAL A 199 3.18 -1.62 7.37
N PRO A 200 2.07 -1.42 6.63
CA PRO A 200 0.97 -0.56 7.09
C PRO A 200 0.36 -0.99 8.43
N SER A 201 0.17 -2.30 8.64
CA SER A 201 -0.55 -2.80 9.82
C SER A 201 0.29 -2.80 11.09
N TYR A 202 1.60 -3.05 10.98
CA TYR A 202 2.46 -3.33 12.14
C TYR A 202 3.66 -2.40 12.26
N VAL A 203 4.17 -1.84 11.15
CA VAL A 203 5.35 -0.98 11.21
C VAL A 203 4.97 0.48 11.35
N VAL A 204 3.95 0.92 10.60
CA VAL A 204 3.51 2.33 10.60
C VAL A 204 3.01 2.81 11.97
N PRO A 205 2.17 2.05 12.72
CA PRO A 205 1.71 2.47 14.04
C PRO A 205 2.83 2.66 15.07
N GLU A 206 3.93 1.90 14.93
CA GLU A 206 5.07 1.97 15.85
C GLU A 206 5.95 3.20 15.61
N VAL A 207 5.69 3.98 14.55
CA VAL A 207 6.49 5.17 14.21
C VAL A 207 6.08 6.38 15.06
N THR A 208 4.85 6.44 15.57
CA THR A 208 4.32 7.60 16.30
C THR A 208 3.09 7.26 17.14
N ASP A 209 2.92 7.94 18.26
CA ASP A 209 1.76 7.83 19.16
C ASP A 209 0.55 8.67 18.68
N ASN A 210 0.60 9.24 17.48
CA ASN A 210 -0.51 10.05 16.94
C ASN A 210 -1.73 9.15 16.67
N PRO A 211 -2.90 9.43 17.29
CA PRO A 211 -4.10 8.59 17.18
C PRO A 211 -4.59 8.47 15.73
N TRP A 212 -4.38 9.48 14.90
CA TRP A 212 -4.76 9.47 13.49
C TRP A 212 -3.94 8.49 12.65
N VAL A 213 -2.79 8.01 13.12
CA VAL A 213 -2.04 6.92 12.46
C VAL A 213 -2.74 5.58 12.62
N GLY A 214 -3.59 5.41 13.65
CA GLY A 214 -4.40 4.21 13.87
C GLY A 214 -5.36 3.88 12.72
N VAL A 215 -5.63 4.86 11.85
CA VAL A 215 -6.43 4.69 10.63
C VAL A 215 -5.74 3.79 9.59
N ILE A 216 -4.41 3.85 9.50
CA ILE A 216 -3.65 3.15 8.45
C ILE A 216 -3.78 1.62 8.56
N PRO A 217 -3.67 1.00 9.75
CA PRO A 217 -3.96 -0.42 9.93
C PRO A 217 -5.37 -0.84 9.53
N GLU A 218 -6.39 -0.02 9.78
CA GLU A 218 -7.76 -0.37 9.40
C GLU A 218 -7.94 -0.38 7.88
N ILE A 219 -7.36 0.60 7.18
CA ILE A 219 -7.33 0.61 5.71
C ILE A 219 -6.57 -0.63 5.18
N ALA A 220 -5.47 -1.01 5.82
CA ALA A 220 -4.71 -2.19 5.43
C ALA A 220 -5.48 -3.50 5.64
N LYS A 221 -6.29 -3.60 6.70
CA LYS A 221 -7.17 -4.74 6.95
C LYS A 221 -8.26 -4.85 5.88
N ASP A 222 -8.87 -3.74 5.47
CA ASP A 222 -9.86 -3.75 4.39
C ASP A 222 -9.23 -4.19 3.04
N ALA A 223 -8.02 -3.68 2.76
CA ALA A 223 -7.27 -4.04 1.56
C ALA A 223 -6.69 -5.47 1.57
N VAL A 224 -6.76 -6.22 2.69
CA VAL A 224 -6.06 -7.51 2.85
C VAL A 224 -6.48 -8.53 1.82
N VAL A 225 -7.78 -8.58 1.47
CA VAL A 225 -8.31 -9.54 0.50
C VAL A 225 -7.70 -9.29 -0.88
N MET A 226 -7.63 -8.02 -1.30
CA MET A 226 -6.99 -7.63 -2.55
C MET A 226 -5.50 -8.02 -2.56
N VAL A 227 -4.77 -7.71 -1.48
CA VAL A 227 -3.34 -8.04 -1.34
C VAL A 227 -3.11 -9.56 -1.44
N ILE A 228 -3.94 -10.36 -0.74
CA ILE A 228 -3.86 -11.82 -0.79
C ILE A 228 -4.15 -12.34 -2.19
N ILE A 229 -5.19 -11.84 -2.88
CA ILE A 229 -5.50 -12.25 -4.25
C ILE A 229 -4.32 -11.97 -5.18
N VAL A 230 -3.76 -10.75 -5.15
CA VAL A 230 -2.60 -10.37 -5.96
C VAL A 230 -1.40 -11.27 -5.65
N ALA A 231 -1.11 -11.50 -4.37
CA ALA A 231 0.00 -12.35 -3.95
C ALA A 231 -0.18 -13.80 -4.41
N VAL A 232 -1.38 -14.37 -4.29
CA VAL A 232 -1.69 -15.75 -4.72
C VAL A 232 -1.57 -15.87 -6.24
N VAL A 233 -2.12 -14.93 -7.01
CA VAL A 233 -2.02 -14.93 -8.48
C VAL A 233 -0.56 -14.87 -8.92
N LEU A 234 0.23 -13.98 -8.31
CA LEU A 234 1.67 -13.87 -8.58
C LEU A 234 2.42 -15.15 -8.19
N ALA A 235 2.12 -15.73 -7.03
CA ALA A 235 2.77 -16.95 -6.57
C ALA A 235 2.48 -18.16 -7.47
N VAL A 236 1.22 -18.35 -7.87
CA VAL A 236 0.79 -19.42 -8.77
C VAL A 236 1.42 -19.25 -10.15
N ALA A 237 1.40 -18.05 -10.72
CA ALA A 237 2.06 -17.75 -11.99
C ALA A 237 3.58 -18.01 -11.91
N GLY A 238 4.21 -17.60 -10.80
CA GLY A 238 5.63 -17.80 -10.55
C GLY A 238 6.02 -19.28 -10.50
N LEU A 239 5.27 -20.08 -9.74
CA LEU A 239 5.46 -21.52 -9.64
C LEU A 239 5.25 -22.22 -10.98
N ALA A 240 4.18 -21.88 -11.72
CA ALA A 240 3.90 -22.45 -13.03
C ALA A 240 5.04 -22.19 -14.03
N LEU A 241 5.59 -20.97 -14.04
CA LEU A 241 6.71 -20.59 -14.90
C LEU A 241 8.00 -21.34 -14.53
N ILE A 242 8.32 -21.46 -13.24
CA ILE A 242 9.49 -22.19 -12.76
C ILE A 242 9.40 -23.68 -13.11
N LEU A 243 8.25 -24.32 -12.83
CA LEU A 243 8.03 -25.73 -13.12
C LEU A 243 8.02 -26.00 -14.62
N GLY A 244 7.38 -25.14 -15.41
CA GLY A 244 7.38 -25.22 -16.86
C GLY A 244 8.79 -25.07 -17.46
N ALA A 245 9.57 -24.13 -16.94
CA ALA A 245 10.97 -23.96 -17.31
C ALA A 245 11.81 -25.20 -16.97
N ALA A 246 11.62 -25.79 -15.78
CA ALA A 246 12.32 -27.00 -15.36
C ALA A 246 11.95 -28.20 -16.25
N ALA A 247 10.67 -28.39 -16.56
CA ALA A 247 10.19 -29.44 -17.45
C ALA A 247 10.76 -29.29 -18.87
N ALA A 248 10.79 -28.07 -19.42
CA ALA A 248 11.34 -27.79 -20.73
C ALA A 248 12.85 -28.10 -20.82
N ARG A 249 13.61 -27.83 -19.75
CA ARG A 249 15.04 -28.20 -19.67
C ARG A 249 15.22 -29.71 -19.69
N ARG A 250 14.41 -30.47 -18.93
CA ARG A 250 14.48 -31.94 -18.87
C ARG A 250 14.19 -32.60 -20.22
N ARG A 251 13.14 -32.16 -20.94
CA ARG A 251 12.78 -32.72 -22.26
C ARG A 251 13.93 -32.62 -23.27
N LYS A 252 14.70 -31.53 -23.23
CA LYS A 252 15.81 -31.29 -24.16
C LYS A 252 17.03 -32.19 -23.91
N VAL A 253 17.22 -32.65 -22.67
CA VAL A 253 18.30 -33.61 -22.34
C VAL A 253 17.98 -34.99 -22.90
N TRP A 254 16.70 -35.39 -22.91
CA TRP A 254 16.26 -36.68 -23.47
C TRP A 254 16.27 -36.73 -25.00
N SER A 255 16.06 -35.60 -25.68
CA SER A 255 16.00 -35.57 -27.14
C SER A 255 17.35 -35.32 -27.83
N GLN A 256 18.43 -35.05 -27.09
CA GLN A 256 19.76 -35.08 -27.68
C GLN A 256 20.20 -36.54 -27.81
N PRO A 257 20.42 -37.06 -29.04
CA PRO A 257 21.02 -38.38 -29.19
C PRO A 257 22.33 -38.35 -28.42
N VAL A 258 22.51 -39.31 -27.50
CA VAL A 258 23.79 -39.52 -26.84
C VAL A 258 24.80 -39.60 -27.99
N ALA A 259 25.66 -38.59 -28.12
CA ALA A 259 26.77 -38.65 -29.04
C ALA A 259 27.67 -39.74 -28.47
N VAL A 260 27.38 -40.99 -28.87
CA VAL A 260 28.28 -42.11 -28.68
C VAL A 260 29.46 -41.76 -29.56
N HIS A 261 30.40 -40.98 -29.02
CA HIS A 261 31.77 -41.00 -29.49
C HIS A 261 32.23 -42.44 -29.30
N ARG A 262 31.98 -43.27 -30.32
CA ARG A 262 32.71 -44.51 -30.51
C ARG A 262 34.17 -44.09 -30.55
N TYR A 263 34.89 -44.39 -29.47
CA TYR A 263 36.32 -44.61 -29.48
C TYR A 263 36.60 -45.72 -30.50
N ALA A 264 36.66 -45.36 -31.77
CA ALA A 264 37.00 -46.24 -32.88
C ALA A 264 38.21 -45.66 -33.62
N ASP A 265 39.21 -45.20 -32.88
CA ASP A 265 40.52 -44.82 -33.42
C ASP A 265 41.60 -45.17 -32.39
N GLN A 266 41.81 -46.48 -32.16
CA GLN A 266 43.03 -47.00 -31.56
C GLN A 266 43.15 -48.52 -31.78
N ARG A 267 43.05 -48.97 -33.04
CA ARG A 267 43.73 -50.20 -33.47
C ARG A 267 44.83 -49.81 -34.44
N ARG A 268 45.97 -49.45 -33.87
CA ARG A 268 47.27 -49.53 -34.55
C ARG A 268 47.47 -50.99 -34.93
N TRP A 269 47.65 -51.27 -36.22
CA TRP A 269 48.25 -52.51 -36.69
C TRP A 269 49.72 -52.19 -36.93
N SER A 270 50.57 -52.80 -36.10
CA SER A 270 51.97 -53.10 -36.40
C SER A 270 52.05 -54.27 -37.38
#